data_AF-A0A0T6AX03-F1
#
_entry.id   AF-A0A0T6AX03-F1
#
_cell.length_a   1.000
_cell.length_b   1.000
_cell.length_c   1.000
_cell.angle_alpha   90.00
_cell.angle_beta   90.00
_cell.angle_gamma   90.00
#
_symmetry.space_group_name_H-M   'P 1'
#
loop_
_entity.id
_entity.type
_entity.pdbx_description
1 polymer ?
#
loop_
_entity_poly.entity_id
_entity_poly.type
_entity_poly.pdbx_seq_one_letter_code
_entity_poly.pdbx_strand_id
1 'polypeptide(L)'
;MDLNRRQRDLCRICSSEYENGINVFEEEGRRLYLQAKIRKYLYITISIDDKLPKIICENCCKKLDGIHKFAMMAIKIQDKLNKLVVNTANITASITYENKKGESKGLLHSYLTKVSCMGMLILCIISNK
;
A
#
# COMPACT_ATOMS: atom_id res chain seq x y z
N MET A 1 25.83 6.73 33.77
CA MET A 1 25.53 5.89 32.59
C MET A 1 25.08 6.80 31.46
N ASP A 2 25.78 6.78 30.33
CA ASP A 2 25.58 7.75 29.23
C ASP A 2 24.23 7.62 28.55
N LEU A 3 23.44 8.71 28.59
CA LEU A 3 22.16 8.88 27.91
C LEU A 3 22.25 8.61 26.38
N ASN A 4 23.43 8.79 25.79
CA ASN A 4 23.67 8.63 24.34
C ASN A 4 23.82 7.17 23.87
N ARG A 5 24.09 6.19 24.75
CA ARG A 5 24.09 4.77 24.34
C ARG A 5 22.67 4.28 24.08
N ARG A 6 21.71 4.69 24.92
CA ARG A 6 20.34 4.17 24.88
C ARG A 6 19.61 4.43 23.58
N GLN A 7 19.94 5.47 22.81
CA GLN A 7 19.20 5.76 21.58
C GLN A 7 19.66 4.89 20.40
N ARG A 8 20.91 4.42 20.38
CA ARG A 8 21.42 3.60 19.27
C ARG A 8 20.84 2.19 19.24
N ASP A 9 20.30 1.72 20.35
CA ASP A 9 19.80 0.35 20.51
C ASP A 9 18.27 0.29 20.46
N LEU A 10 17.58 1.34 19.97
CA LEU A 10 16.12 1.38 19.88
C LEU A 10 15.64 1.21 18.45
N CYS A 11 14.58 0.42 18.30
CA CYS A 11 13.84 0.33 17.05
C CYS A 11 13.16 1.66 16.72
N ARG A 12 13.31 2.13 15.48
CA ARG A 12 12.69 3.36 14.96
C ARG A 12 11.15 3.35 15.00
N ILE A 13 10.53 2.16 14.98
CA ILE A 13 9.06 2.02 14.94
C ILE A 13 8.47 1.86 16.34
N CYS A 14 9.00 0.94 17.15
CA CYS A 14 8.40 0.60 18.45
C CYS A 14 9.17 1.13 19.66
N SER A 15 10.34 1.75 19.46
CA SER A 15 11.22 2.24 20.52
C SER A 15 11.61 1.18 21.56
N SER A 16 11.52 -0.11 21.22
CA SER A 16 12.00 -1.20 22.06
C SER A 16 13.46 -1.48 21.75
N GLU A 17 14.19 -1.96 22.76
CA GLU A 17 15.52 -2.53 22.58
C GLU A 17 15.46 -3.77 21.67
N TYR A 18 16.57 -4.03 20.99
CA TYR A 18 16.70 -5.17 20.09
C TYR A 18 18.07 -5.82 20.26
N GLU A 19 18.12 -7.14 20.10
CA GLU A 19 19.40 -7.86 19.94
C GLU A 19 19.88 -7.76 18.48
N ASN A 20 18.95 -7.97 17.54
CA ASN A 20 19.21 -7.89 16.10
C ASN A 20 18.24 -6.90 15.45
N GLY A 21 18.80 -6.02 14.60
CA GLY A 21 18.05 -5.01 13.89
C GLY A 21 18.64 -4.72 12.53
N ILE A 22 17.80 -4.27 11.61
CA ILE A 22 18.18 -3.98 10.22
C ILE A 22 18.23 -2.47 10.03
N ASN A 23 19.37 -1.96 9.59
CA ASN A 23 19.47 -0.57 9.18
C ASN A 23 18.72 -0.35 7.86
N VAL A 24 17.81 0.61 7.85
CA VAL A 24 16.94 0.93 6.70
C VAL A 24 17.74 1.27 5.44
N PHE A 25 18.94 1.85 5.57
CA PHE A 25 19.76 2.29 4.45
C PHE A 25 20.86 1.33 4.05
N GLU A 26 21.10 0.26 4.80
CA GLU A 26 22.12 -0.75 4.47
C GLU A 26 21.58 -1.80 3.47
N GLU A 27 22.46 -2.69 3.00
CA GLU A 27 22.13 -3.69 1.97
C GLU A 27 20.83 -4.45 2.25
N GLU A 28 20.71 -5.02 3.45
CA GLU A 28 19.55 -5.80 3.85
C GLU A 28 18.28 -4.94 3.94
N GLY A 29 18.39 -3.71 4.44
CA GLY A 29 17.27 -2.76 4.52
C GLY A 29 16.77 -2.33 3.14
N ARG A 30 17.69 -2.11 2.19
CA ARG A 30 17.39 -1.82 0.79
C ARG A 30 16.76 -3.02 0.10
N ARG A 31 17.32 -4.23 0.28
CA ARG A 31 16.80 -5.49 -0.28
C ARG A 31 15.35 -5.77 0.16
N LEU A 32 15.03 -5.46 1.41
CA LEU A 32 13.69 -5.62 1.98
C LEU A 32 12.75 -4.42 1.71
N TYR A 33 13.25 -3.37 1.04
CA TYR A 33 12.53 -2.13 0.76
C TYR A 33 11.95 -1.47 2.01
N LEU A 34 12.69 -1.50 3.13
CA LEU A 34 12.16 -1.05 4.43
C LEU A 34 11.71 0.41 4.39
N GLN A 35 12.52 1.32 3.84
CA GLN A 35 12.17 2.75 3.78
C GLN A 35 10.84 2.98 3.04
N ALA A 36 10.69 2.35 1.87
CA ALA A 36 9.51 2.48 1.04
C ALA A 36 8.26 1.88 1.73
N LYS A 37 8.38 0.69 2.34
CA LYS A 37 7.29 0.05 3.08
C LYS A 37 6.88 0.89 4.30
N ILE A 38 7.84 1.38 5.09
CA ILE A 38 7.57 2.21 6.28
C ILE A 38 6.80 3.47 5.87
N ARG A 39 7.30 4.18 4.85
CA ARG A 39 6.64 5.38 4.33
C ARG A 39 5.23 5.09 3.81
N LYS A 40 5.06 4.01 3.05
CA LYS A 40 3.79 3.62 2.45
C LYS A 40 2.71 3.22 3.46
N TYR A 41 3.08 2.48 4.50
CA TYR A 41 2.11 1.86 5.40
C TYR A 41 1.97 2.56 6.74
N LEU A 42 3.04 3.20 7.22
CA LEU A 42 3.06 3.85 8.53
C LEU A 42 3.09 5.38 8.41
N TYR A 43 3.25 5.93 7.20
CA TYR A 43 3.39 7.37 6.95
C TYR A 43 4.54 8.02 7.72
N ILE A 44 5.58 7.24 8.02
CA ILE A 44 6.82 7.70 8.65
C ILE A 44 7.87 7.88 7.56
N THR A 45 8.49 9.06 7.50
CA THR A 45 9.65 9.30 6.62
C THR A 45 10.92 9.16 7.45
N ILE A 46 11.83 8.30 6.99
CA ILE A 46 13.15 8.12 7.58
C ILE A 46 14.16 8.69 6.59
N SER A 47 14.97 9.65 7.04
CA SER A 47 16.06 10.25 6.26
C SER A 47 17.43 9.72 6.70
N ILE A 48 18.40 9.73 5.79
CA ILE A 48 19.79 9.40 6.11
C ILE A 48 20.40 10.43 7.07
N ASP A 49 19.89 11.65 7.06
CA ASP A 49 20.33 12.74 7.95
C ASP A 49 19.59 12.76 9.30
N ASP A 50 18.70 11.81 9.55
CA ASP A 50 17.92 11.77 10.80
C ASP A 50 18.84 11.69 12.03
N LYS A 51 18.56 12.47 13.07
CA LYS A 51 19.19 12.30 14.39
C LYS A 51 18.60 11.14 15.20
N LEU A 52 17.57 10.50 14.65
CA LEU A 52 16.82 9.41 15.26
C LEU A 52 17.32 8.04 14.75
N PRO A 53 16.99 6.94 15.45
CA PRO A 53 17.49 5.61 15.08
C PRO A 53 17.09 5.22 13.66
N LYS A 54 17.98 4.55 12.94
CA LYS A 54 17.75 4.06 11.58
C LYS A 54 17.58 2.54 11.53
N ILE A 55 17.48 1.91 12.70
CA ILE A 55 17.37 0.47 12.87
C ILE A 55 15.91 0.08 13.09
N ILE A 56 15.48 -1.00 12.43
CA ILE A 56 14.19 -1.64 12.64
C ILE A 56 14.44 -3.01 13.26
N CYS A 57 13.81 -3.29 14.42
CA CYS A 57 13.90 -4.60 15.04
C CYS A 57 13.15 -5.66 14.21
N GLU A 58 13.54 -6.92 14.40
CA GLU A 58 12.98 -8.05 13.65
C GLU A 58 11.44 -8.14 13.73
N ASN A 59 10.86 -7.90 14.92
CA ASN A 59 9.42 -7.93 15.11
C ASN A 59 8.69 -6.87 14.27
N CYS A 60 9.26 -5.68 14.15
CA CYS A 60 8.69 -4.63 13.32
C CYS A 60 8.85 -4.95 11.82
N CYS A 61 9.98 -5.54 11.41
CA CYS A 61 10.18 -6.04 10.05
C CYS A 61 9.12 -7.09 9.67
N LYS A 62 8.89 -8.09 10.53
CA LYS A 62 7.87 -9.15 10.32
C LYS A 62 6.46 -8.56 10.17
N LYS A 63 6.08 -7.63 11.06
CA LYS A 63 4.78 -6.94 10.99
C LYS A 63 4.64 -6.14 9.70
N LEU A 64 5.68 -5.38 9.33
CA LEU A 64 5.67 -4.55 8.13
C LEU A 64 5.55 -5.39 6.85
N ASP A 65 6.24 -6.53 6.79
CA ASP A 65 6.11 -7.46 5.67
C ASP A 65 4.73 -8.13 5.61
N GLY A 66 4.15 -8.45 6.77
CA GLY A 66 2.77 -8.94 6.88
C GLY A 66 1.75 -7.94 6.33
N ILE A 67 1.85 -6.66 6.71
CA ILE A 67 1.00 -5.58 6.19
C ILE A 67 1.16 -5.48 4.67
N HIS A 68 2.39 -5.53 4.16
CA HIS A 68 2.65 -5.45 2.73
C HIS A 68 2.00 -6.60 1.96
N LYS A 69 2.21 -7.84 2.40
CA LYS A 69 1.62 -9.05 1.79
C LYS A 69 0.09 -8.99 1.79
N PHE A 70 -0.50 -8.61 2.93
CA PHE A 70 -1.95 -8.46 3.04
C PHE A 70 -2.49 -7.41 2.06
N ALA A 71 -1.86 -6.23 1.99
CA ALA A 71 -2.26 -5.18 1.06
C ALA A 71 -2.14 -5.62 -0.40
N MET A 72 -1.06 -6.30 -0.78
CA MET A 72 -0.87 -6.79 -2.16
C MET A 72 -1.89 -7.86 -2.53
N MET A 73 -2.21 -8.77 -1.62
CA MET A 73 -3.29 -9.74 -1.79
C MET A 73 -4.62 -9.02 -2.03
N ALA A 74 -4.99 -8.08 -1.17
CA ALA A 74 -6.26 -7.36 -1.28
C ALA A 74 -6.39 -6.62 -2.61
N ILE A 75 -5.34 -5.90 -3.04
CA ILE A 75 -5.31 -5.20 -4.33
C ILE A 75 -5.46 -6.18 -5.50
N LYS A 76 -4.73 -7.30 -5.48
CA LYS A 76 -4.79 -8.32 -6.53
C LYS A 76 -6.18 -8.94 -6.63
N ILE A 77 -6.82 -9.22 -5.50
CA ILE A 77 -8.18 -9.76 -5.49
C ILE A 77 -9.19 -8.71 -5.97
N GLN A 78 -9.07 -7.46 -5.55
CA GLN A 78 -9.95 -6.39 -6.03
C GLN A 78 -9.87 -6.20 -7.55
N ASP A 79 -8.66 -6.24 -8.12
CA ASP A 79 -8.48 -6.18 -9.58
C ASP A 79 -9.15 -7.36 -10.30
N LYS A 80 -9.03 -8.58 -9.76
CA LYS A 80 -9.75 -9.75 -10.30
C LYS A 80 -11.26 -9.57 -10.22
N LEU A 81 -11.79 -9.10 -9.10
CA LEU A 81 -13.24 -8.88 -8.93
C LEU A 81 -13.75 -7.81 -9.91
N ASN A 82 -13.02 -6.71 -10.09
CA ASN A 82 -13.38 -5.68 -11.06
C ASN A 82 -13.45 -6.23 -12.49
N LYS A 83 -12.51 -7.09 -12.89
CA LYS A 83 -12.51 -7.75 -14.21
C LYS A 83 -13.73 -8.64 -14.42
N LEU A 84 -14.19 -9.35 -13.38
CA LEU A 84 -15.40 -10.17 -13.46
C LEU A 84 -16.66 -9.33 -13.67
N VAL A 85 -16.76 -8.17 -13.01
CA VAL A 85 -17.88 -7.23 -13.19
C VAL A 85 -17.91 -6.68 -14.62
N VAL A 86 -16.75 -6.24 -15.13
CA VAL A 86 -16.64 -5.70 -16.50
C VAL A 86 -16.99 -6.76 -17.54
N ASN A 87 -16.50 -7.99 -17.39
CA ASN A 87 -16.82 -9.07 -18.33
C ASN A 87 -18.31 -9.41 -18.32
N THR A 88 -18.95 -9.44 -17.14
CA THR A 88 -20.40 -9.67 -17.02
C THR A 88 -21.21 -8.55 -17.67
N ALA A 89 -20.78 -7.29 -17.51
CA ALA A 89 -21.42 -6.15 -18.16
C ALA A 89 -21.28 -6.23 -19.69
N ASN A 90 -20.12 -6.65 -20.21
CA ASN A 90 -19.90 -6.83 -21.65
C ASN A 90 -20.74 -7.99 -22.21
N ILE A 91 -20.87 -9.11 -21.47
CA ILE A 91 -21.75 -10.23 -21.84
C ILE A 91 -23.22 -9.81 -21.83
N THR A 92 -23.63 -9.03 -20.83
CA THR A 92 -25.02 -8.54 -20.74
C THR A 92 -25.29 -7.51 -21.85
N ALA A 93 -24.32 -6.67 -22.19
CA ALA A 93 -24.39 -5.75 -23.31
C ALA A 93 -24.48 -6.48 -24.66
N SER A 94 -23.76 -7.58 -24.87
CA SER A 94 -23.86 -8.38 -26.09
C SER A 94 -25.17 -9.19 -26.16
N ILE A 95 -25.67 -9.73 -25.04
CA ILE A 95 -26.99 -10.39 -24.98
C ILE A 95 -28.13 -9.38 -25.20
N THR A 96 -27.99 -8.13 -24.75
CA THR A 96 -28.95 -7.06 -25.04
C THR A 96 -28.79 -6.48 -26.45
N TYR A 97 -27.62 -6.61 -27.09
CA TYR A 97 -27.43 -6.17 -28.49
C TYR A 97 -28.12 -7.07 -29.52
N GLU A 98 -28.43 -8.31 -29.16
CA GLU A 98 -29.30 -9.17 -30.00
C GLU A 98 -30.81 -9.00 -29.70
N ASN A 99 -31.21 -8.14 -28.76
CA ASN A 99 -32.62 -7.88 -28.48
C ASN A 99 -32.92 -6.42 -28.10
N LYS A 100 -33.46 -5.68 -29.09
CA LYS A 100 -34.06 -4.33 -29.08
C LYS A 100 -33.16 -3.16 -29.51
N LYS A 101 -33.31 -2.83 -30.80
CA LYS A 101 -33.41 -1.46 -31.32
C LYS A 101 -34.38 -0.64 -30.44
N GLY A 102 -33.88 0.31 -29.65
CA GLY A 102 -34.73 1.26 -28.88
C GLY A 102 -34.00 1.95 -27.71
N GLU A 103 -33.95 3.28 -27.75
CA GLU A 103 -33.22 4.25 -26.93
C GLU A 103 -33.50 4.16 -25.41
N SER A 104 -32.55 4.43 -24.49
CA SER A 104 -32.19 5.78 -24.00
C SER A 104 -30.97 5.68 -23.07
N LYS A 105 -29.89 6.43 -23.33
CA LYS A 105 -28.65 6.43 -22.51
C LYS A 105 -28.88 7.22 -21.21
N GLY A 106 -29.32 6.54 -20.16
CA GLY A 106 -29.51 7.11 -18.83
C GLY A 106 -28.20 7.41 -18.07
N LEU A 107 -28.27 8.42 -17.20
CA LEU A 107 -27.25 9.07 -16.35
C LEU A 107 -26.31 8.18 -15.50
N LEU A 108 -26.43 6.85 -15.56
CA LEU A 108 -25.64 5.88 -14.77
C LEU A 108 -24.15 5.82 -15.16
N HIS A 109 -23.81 6.13 -16.42
CA HIS A 109 -22.42 6.07 -16.88
C HIS A 109 -21.52 7.09 -16.16
N SER A 110 -22.05 8.28 -15.82
CA SER A 110 -21.30 9.33 -15.09
C SER A 110 -21.00 8.94 -13.64
N TYR A 111 -21.93 8.26 -12.96
CA TYR A 111 -21.75 7.88 -11.55
C TYR A 111 -20.73 6.76 -11.39
N LEU A 112 -20.74 5.76 -12.28
CA LEU A 112 -19.77 4.65 -12.24
C LEU A 112 -18.34 5.09 -12.56
N THR A 113 -18.15 6.04 -13.49
CA THR A 113 -16.82 6.65 -13.72
C THR A 113 -16.33 7.50 -12.55
N LYS A 114 -17.24 8.19 -11.82
CA LYS A 114 -16.87 9.01 -10.66
C LYS A 114 -16.47 8.17 -9.45
N VAL A 115 -17.15 7.04 -9.21
CA VAL A 115 -16.80 6.11 -8.12
C VAL A 115 -15.47 5.39 -8.40
N SER A 116 -15.14 5.10 -9.67
CA SER A 116 -13.80 4.63 -10.06
C SER A 116 -12.68 5.64 -9.74
N CYS A 117 -12.98 6.94 -9.73
CA CYS A 117 -11.98 7.98 -9.47
C CYS A 117 -11.71 8.19 -7.97
N MET A 118 -12.69 7.95 -7.08
CA MET A 118 -12.43 8.00 -5.62
C MET A 118 -11.51 6.87 -5.14
N GLY A 119 -11.56 5.69 -5.76
CA GLY A 119 -10.60 4.60 -5.48
C GLY A 119 -9.17 4.92 -5.93
N MET A 120 -9.02 5.73 -6.98
CA MET A 120 -7.70 6.25 -7.41
C MET A 120 -7.14 7.32 -6.47
N LEU A 121 -7.97 8.05 -5.72
CA LEU A 121 -7.49 9.10 -4.81
C LEU A 121 -6.69 8.51 -3.64
N ILE A 122 -7.08 7.32 -3.16
CA ILE A 122 -6.32 6.58 -2.13
C ILE A 122 -4.99 6.09 -2.71
N LEU A 123 -4.92 5.70 -3.99
CA LEU A 123 -3.64 5.37 -4.63
C LEU A 123 -2.77 6.63 -4.88
N CYS A 124 -3.38 7.76 -5.23
CA CYS A 124 -2.65 8.98 -5.57
C CYS A 124 -2.03 9.66 -4.33
N ILE A 125 -2.69 9.59 -3.17
CA ILE A 125 -2.12 10.06 -1.90
C ILE A 125 -0.93 9.19 -1.46
N ILE A 126 -0.89 7.92 -1.86
CA ILE A 126 0.20 6.98 -1.51
C ILE A 126 1.36 7.03 -2.54
N SER A 127 1.11 7.48 -3.77
CA SER A 127 2.09 7.53 -4.86
C SER A 127 2.73 8.92 -5.12
N ASN A 128 2.30 9.99 -4.45
CA ASN A 128 2.90 11.32 -4.59
C ASN A 128 3.17 12.00 -3.23
N LYS A 129 4.25 11.55 -2.59
CA LYS A 129 5.20 12.37 -1.81
C LYS A 129 6.44 11.53 -1.54
#